data_AF-A0A918FGF9-F1
#
_entry.id   AF-A0A918FGF9-F1
#
_cell.length_a   1.000
_cell.length_b   1.000
_cell.length_c   1.000
_cell.angle_alpha   90.00
_cell.angle_beta   90.00
_cell.angle_gamma   90.00
#
_symmetry.space_group_name_H-M   'P 1'
#
loop_
_entity.id
_entity.type
_entity.pdbx_description
1 polymer ?
#
loop_
_entity_poly.entity_id
_entity_poly.type
_entity_poly.pdbx_seq_one_letter_code
_entity_poly.pdbx_strand_id
1 'polypeptide(L)'
;MRILLITQWFDPEPTFKGLLFAQELRRQGHDVEVLTGFPNYPGGKVYPGYRVRAFQREVMDGIPVLRVPLYPSHDQSGAKRALNYLSFAASAAIGALFLKRPDVAYVYHPPATAALPALLLRLLKGVPFVYDIQDLWPDTLAATGMMERPAILNAVHRFMQVVYRNAAHVVVLSGGFQTRLIERGVPPEKITVIPNWTDEQQIQLTPPAPERLRDLGLQHTFNIVFAGTMGKAQALDIVLAAAEQLHVQRPEVRFVLVGGGIEVERLQKEARLRALENVLFLPRRPPSEIGELLQLADALLVHLKDDPLFAITIPSKTQAYLRAGKPILMGVRGDAAQMVEAARAGVAFEPEVVAALVQAVERLILLRADQRQTMGQSGQTYYWEELSLTRGTAAFVQIFSRVARLHRSGDSVKRAFDLVAAAAALVLLGVPMAMLALVVRRYLGLPVLFSQIRPGQNGQPFTMYKFRTMTDDRQPDGTLLPDSRRLTPLGRFLRSSSLDELPGLFNVLKGEMSLVGPRPLLMAYLPRYSAFQARRHEVRPGLTGWAQINGRNALSWEEKFNFDVWYVDHRSFLLDLKILLLTVMKVVRREGVSAVNHATMPEFLGTEKAQP
;
A
#
# COMPACT_ATOMS: atom_id res chain seq x y z
N MET A 1 -0.17 0.90 -17.50
CA MET A 1 -0.79 -0.18 -16.72
C MET A 1 -2.29 0.00 -16.76
N ARG A 2 -3.04 -1.10 -16.70
CA ARG A 2 -4.48 -1.09 -16.45
C ARG A 2 -4.74 -1.20 -14.94
N ILE A 3 -5.38 -0.20 -14.36
CA ILE A 3 -5.67 -0.08 -12.93
C ILE A 3 -7.18 -0.18 -12.74
N LEU A 4 -7.62 -1.10 -11.88
CA LEU A 4 -9.01 -1.21 -11.47
C LEU A 4 -9.18 -0.57 -10.08
N LEU A 5 -9.97 0.49 -9.97
CA LEU A 5 -10.36 1.05 -8.67
C LEU A 5 -11.63 0.35 -8.18
N ILE A 6 -11.57 -0.27 -7.01
CA ILE A 6 -12.69 -0.93 -6.33
C ILE A 6 -13.02 -0.08 -5.11
N THR A 7 -14.17 0.58 -5.16
CA THR A 7 -14.63 1.44 -4.07
C THR A 7 -16.14 1.37 -3.98
N GLN A 8 -16.68 1.25 -2.77
CA GLN A 8 -18.12 1.28 -2.64
C GLN A 8 -18.70 2.67 -2.90
N TRP A 9 -17.96 3.70 -2.48
CA TRP A 9 -18.35 5.09 -2.58
C TRP A 9 -17.58 5.75 -3.71
N PHE A 10 -18.29 6.42 -4.60
CA PHE A 10 -17.71 7.16 -5.72
C PHE A 10 -18.62 8.31 -6.09
N ASP A 11 -18.08 9.30 -6.80
CA ASP A 11 -18.82 10.47 -7.25
C ASP A 11 -20.21 10.11 -7.81
N PRO A 12 -21.28 10.85 -7.47
CA PRO A 12 -21.31 12.15 -6.78
C PRO A 12 -21.25 12.10 -5.24
N GLU A 13 -20.96 10.94 -4.64
CA GLU A 13 -20.84 10.84 -3.18
C GLU A 13 -19.61 11.61 -2.67
N PRO A 14 -19.64 12.13 -1.43
CA PRO A 14 -18.47 12.80 -0.86
C PRO A 14 -17.36 11.76 -0.61
N THR A 15 -16.30 11.82 -1.40
CA THR A 15 -15.12 10.94 -1.27
C THR A 15 -13.83 11.76 -1.30
N PHE A 16 -12.78 11.28 -0.62
CA PHE A 16 -11.48 11.97 -0.60
C PHE A 16 -10.67 11.74 -1.88
N LYS A 17 -10.80 10.54 -2.48
CA LYS A 17 -10.02 10.11 -3.64
C LYS A 17 -10.86 10.13 -4.90
N GLY A 18 -11.90 9.30 -4.95
CA GLY A 18 -12.95 9.35 -5.97
C GLY A 18 -12.46 9.54 -7.40
N LEU A 19 -13.22 10.34 -8.15
CA LEU A 19 -12.93 10.71 -9.53
C LEU A 19 -11.61 11.48 -9.66
N LEU A 20 -11.28 12.34 -8.69
CA LEU A 20 -10.04 13.12 -8.68
C LEU A 20 -8.79 12.22 -8.77
N PHE A 21 -8.75 11.15 -7.98
CA PHE A 21 -7.66 10.17 -8.01
C PHE A 21 -7.61 9.40 -9.34
N ALA A 22 -8.77 9.00 -9.86
CA ALA A 22 -8.86 8.31 -11.14
C ALA A 22 -8.38 9.19 -12.31
N GLN A 23 -8.73 10.47 -12.30
CA GLN A 23 -8.28 11.46 -13.27
C GLN A 23 -6.77 11.67 -13.20
N GLU A 24 -6.19 11.82 -12.01
CA GLU A 24 -4.74 12.00 -11.87
C GLU A 24 -3.96 10.76 -12.36
N LEU A 25 -4.43 9.55 -12.03
CA LEU A 25 -3.85 8.31 -12.57
C LEU A 25 -3.90 8.27 -14.11
N ARG A 26 -5.02 8.68 -14.70
CA ARG A 26 -5.18 8.74 -16.16
C ARG A 26 -4.30 9.82 -16.80
N ARG A 27 -4.16 10.98 -16.15
CA ARG A 27 -3.27 12.07 -16.56
C ARG A 27 -1.80 11.59 -16.63
N GLN A 28 -1.41 10.68 -15.74
CA GLN A 28 -0.10 10.01 -15.75
C GLN A 28 0.02 8.86 -16.77
N GLY A 29 -0.97 8.68 -17.66
CA GLY A 29 -0.92 7.72 -18.77
C GLY A 29 -1.39 6.30 -18.43
N HIS A 30 -2.13 6.12 -17.33
CA HIS A 30 -2.71 4.82 -16.98
C HIS A 30 -4.12 4.61 -17.55
N ASP A 31 -4.45 3.36 -17.87
CA ASP A 31 -5.80 2.94 -18.25
C ASP A 31 -6.58 2.62 -16.96
N VAL A 32 -7.55 3.44 -16.60
CA VAL A 32 -8.25 3.36 -15.30
C VAL A 32 -9.70 2.98 -15.53
N GLU A 33 -10.18 1.96 -14.83
CA GLU A 33 -11.60 1.56 -14.78
C GLU A 33 -12.05 1.51 -13.32
N VAL A 34 -13.28 1.90 -13.04
CA VAL A 34 -13.84 1.95 -11.67
C VAL A 34 -14.96 0.93 -11.53
N LEU A 35 -14.96 0.17 -10.43
CA LEU A 35 -16.03 -0.70 -9.99
C LEU A 35 -16.61 -0.16 -8.69
N THR A 36 -17.88 0.27 -8.72
CA THR A 36 -18.51 0.96 -7.60
C THR A 36 -20.00 0.69 -7.42
N GLY A 37 -20.58 1.15 -6.33
CA GLY A 37 -22.01 1.03 -6.03
C GLY A 37 -22.86 2.11 -6.71
N PHE A 38 -24.18 1.97 -6.60
CA PHE A 38 -25.08 3.09 -6.84
C PHE A 38 -25.00 4.10 -5.68
N PRO A 39 -24.93 5.40 -5.97
CA PRO A 39 -24.63 6.41 -4.97
C PRO A 39 -25.78 6.52 -3.97
N ASN A 40 -25.49 6.38 -2.68
CA ASN A 40 -26.46 6.46 -1.59
C ASN A 40 -25.90 7.03 -0.28
N TYR A 41 -24.59 7.18 -0.15
CA TYR A 41 -23.92 7.77 1.01
C TYR A 41 -23.91 9.31 0.94
N PRO A 42 -24.06 10.04 2.06
CA PRO A 42 -24.26 9.55 3.44
C PRO A 42 -25.73 9.34 3.84
N GLY A 43 -26.69 9.74 3.00
CA GLY A 43 -28.11 9.80 3.37
C GLY A 43 -28.84 8.45 3.36
N GLY A 44 -28.22 7.38 2.86
CA GLY A 44 -28.83 6.07 2.68
C GLY A 44 -29.88 5.98 1.57
N LYS A 45 -30.12 7.08 0.83
CA LYS A 45 -31.07 7.17 -0.27
C LYS A 45 -30.32 7.34 -1.58
N VAL A 46 -30.80 6.69 -2.63
CA VAL A 46 -30.21 6.79 -3.96
C VAL A 46 -30.27 8.24 -4.45
N TYR A 47 -29.17 8.76 -5.00
CA TYR A 47 -29.10 10.15 -5.47
C TYR A 47 -30.09 10.41 -6.63
N PRO A 48 -30.61 11.64 -6.77
CA PRO A 48 -31.42 12.03 -7.92
C PRO A 48 -30.72 11.68 -9.25
N GLY A 49 -31.48 11.18 -10.23
CA GLY A 49 -30.95 10.73 -11.52
C GLY A 49 -30.43 9.28 -11.54
N TYR A 50 -30.23 8.65 -10.37
CA TYR A 50 -29.82 7.24 -10.29
C TYR A 50 -31.01 6.33 -9.96
N ARG A 51 -30.99 5.13 -10.56
CA ARG A 51 -31.91 4.03 -10.23
C ARG A 51 -31.11 2.74 -10.18
N VAL A 52 -31.26 1.97 -9.10
CA VAL A 52 -30.56 0.69 -8.94
C VAL A 52 -30.94 -0.27 -10.09
N ARG A 53 -29.93 -0.75 -10.80
CA ARG A 53 -30.01 -1.73 -11.90
C ARG A 53 -29.00 -2.85 -11.65
N ALA A 54 -29.13 -3.97 -12.39
CA ALA A 54 -28.21 -5.10 -12.24
C ALA A 54 -26.75 -4.75 -12.59
N PHE A 55 -26.54 -3.97 -13.66
CA PHE A 55 -25.25 -3.38 -14.02
C PHE A 55 -25.51 -2.08 -14.78
N GLN A 56 -24.67 -1.07 -14.56
CA GLN A 56 -24.68 0.17 -15.34
C GLN A 56 -23.24 0.56 -15.67
N ARG A 57 -22.94 0.64 -16.97
CA ARG A 57 -21.68 1.22 -17.46
C ARG A 57 -21.92 2.67 -17.80
N GLU A 58 -21.04 3.54 -17.33
CA GLU A 58 -21.04 4.96 -17.64
C GLU A 58 -19.60 5.46 -17.78
N VAL A 59 -19.44 6.70 -18.24
CA VAL A 59 -18.16 7.36 -18.37
C VAL A 59 -18.25 8.70 -17.66
N MET A 60 -17.41 8.91 -16.65
CA MET A 60 -17.34 10.15 -15.87
C MET A 60 -16.00 10.82 -16.16
N ASP A 61 -16.01 11.99 -16.82
CA ASP A 61 -14.80 12.70 -17.27
C ASP A 61 -13.79 11.80 -18.00
N GLY A 62 -14.34 10.92 -18.83
CA GLY A 62 -13.59 9.96 -19.62
C GLY A 62 -13.04 8.75 -18.84
N ILE A 63 -13.39 8.60 -17.55
CA ILE A 63 -13.12 7.40 -16.74
C ILE A 63 -14.30 6.42 -16.90
N PRO A 64 -14.08 5.20 -17.43
CA PRO A 64 -15.09 4.14 -17.41
C PRO A 64 -15.46 3.73 -15.98
N VAL A 65 -16.76 3.71 -15.69
CA VAL A 65 -17.32 3.32 -14.39
C VAL A 65 -18.34 2.20 -14.59
N LEU A 66 -18.18 1.10 -13.87
CA LEU A 66 -19.17 0.04 -13.72
C LEU A 66 -19.83 0.16 -12.35
N ARG A 67 -21.11 0.52 -12.34
CA ARG A 67 -21.96 0.49 -11.15
C ARG A 67 -22.66 -0.85 -10.98
N VAL A 68 -22.64 -1.37 -9.76
CA VAL A 68 -23.31 -2.61 -9.35
C VAL A 68 -24.37 -2.35 -8.28
N PRO A 69 -25.42 -3.18 -8.20
CA PRO A 69 -26.52 -2.99 -7.26
C PRO A 69 -26.04 -3.17 -5.82
N LEU A 70 -26.64 -2.40 -4.92
CA LEU A 70 -26.52 -2.57 -3.48
C LEU A 70 -27.86 -2.27 -2.85
N TYR A 71 -28.04 -2.68 -1.60
CA TYR A 71 -29.16 -2.29 -0.76
C TYR A 71 -28.92 -0.88 -0.21
N PRO A 72 -29.67 0.16 -0.65
CA PRO A 72 -29.44 1.52 -0.18
C PRO A 72 -29.87 1.65 1.28
N SER A 73 -28.90 1.86 2.16
CA SER A 73 -29.15 2.21 3.55
C SER A 73 -27.89 2.76 4.21
N HIS A 74 -28.05 3.86 4.92
CA HIS A 74 -27.06 4.38 5.84
C HIS A 74 -27.73 4.82 7.15
N ASP A 75 -28.81 4.13 7.51
CA ASP A 75 -29.60 4.44 8.70
C ASP A 75 -28.90 4.01 9.99
N GLN A 76 -29.51 4.32 11.14
CA GLN A 76 -29.00 3.93 12.46
C GLN A 76 -29.03 2.41 12.69
N SER A 77 -29.67 1.63 11.81
CA SER A 77 -29.75 0.17 11.96
C SER A 77 -28.47 -0.51 11.48
N GLY A 78 -27.72 -1.10 12.42
CA GLY A 78 -26.51 -1.87 12.10
C GLY A 78 -26.77 -3.02 11.11
N ALA A 79 -27.95 -3.65 11.15
CA ALA A 79 -28.30 -4.74 10.23
C ALA A 79 -28.46 -4.26 8.79
N LYS A 80 -29.23 -3.19 8.56
CA LYS A 80 -29.42 -2.64 7.21
C LYS A 80 -28.12 -2.07 6.63
N ARG A 81 -27.26 -1.51 7.48
CA ARG A 81 -25.90 -1.10 7.10
C ARG A 81 -25.04 -2.29 6.68
N ALA A 82 -25.11 -3.40 7.41
CA ALA A 82 -24.45 -4.64 7.01
C ALA A 82 -25.01 -5.17 5.67
N LEU A 83 -26.32 -5.12 5.44
CA LEU A 83 -26.91 -5.47 4.14
C LEU A 83 -26.39 -4.58 3.02
N ASN A 84 -26.24 -3.27 3.25
CA ASN A 84 -25.65 -2.35 2.27
C ASN A 84 -24.23 -2.80 1.88
N TYR A 85 -23.36 -3.03 2.87
CA TYR A 85 -21.97 -3.42 2.64
C TYR A 85 -21.82 -4.82 2.02
N LEU A 86 -22.65 -5.79 2.42
CA LEU A 86 -22.60 -7.16 1.92
C LEU A 86 -23.20 -7.30 0.52
N SER A 87 -24.30 -6.60 0.24
CA SER A 87 -24.91 -6.61 -1.10
C SER A 87 -24.01 -5.97 -2.15
N PHE A 88 -23.34 -4.86 -1.83
CA PHE A 88 -22.29 -4.30 -2.69
C PHE A 88 -21.15 -5.29 -2.91
N ALA A 89 -20.62 -5.89 -1.85
CA ALA A 89 -19.49 -6.81 -1.96
C ALA A 89 -19.81 -8.02 -2.86
N ALA A 90 -21.02 -8.58 -2.73
CA ALA A 90 -21.48 -9.68 -3.56
C ALA A 90 -21.66 -9.27 -5.03
N SER A 91 -22.36 -8.17 -5.29
CA SER A 91 -22.61 -7.70 -6.66
C SER A 91 -21.33 -7.23 -7.35
N ALA A 92 -20.43 -6.57 -6.64
CA ALA A 92 -19.13 -6.15 -7.13
C ALA A 92 -18.24 -7.34 -7.44
N ALA A 93 -18.27 -8.40 -6.63
CA ALA A 93 -17.52 -9.63 -6.89
C ALA A 93 -17.95 -10.28 -8.22
N ILE A 94 -19.26 -10.31 -8.49
CA ILE A 94 -19.80 -10.76 -9.78
C ILE A 94 -19.40 -9.79 -10.90
N GLY A 95 -19.58 -8.48 -10.69
CA GLY A 95 -19.23 -7.43 -11.65
C GLY A 95 -17.78 -7.48 -12.11
N ALA A 96 -16.85 -7.71 -11.18
CA ALA A 96 -15.42 -7.83 -11.45
C ALA A 96 -15.06 -8.95 -12.43
N LEU A 97 -15.89 -9.99 -12.56
CA LEU A 97 -15.67 -11.08 -13.51
C LEU A 97 -15.85 -10.60 -14.97
N PHE A 98 -16.74 -9.64 -15.21
CA PHE A 98 -17.01 -9.06 -16.53
C PHE A 98 -16.04 -7.94 -16.95
N LEU A 99 -15.13 -7.55 -16.04
CA LEU A 99 -14.10 -6.56 -16.33
C LEU A 99 -12.89 -7.20 -17.01
N LYS A 100 -12.23 -6.41 -17.86
CA LYS A 100 -10.94 -6.80 -18.44
C LYS A 100 -9.95 -7.00 -17.31
N ARG A 101 -9.06 -7.99 -17.41
CA ARG A 101 -8.05 -8.26 -16.38
C ARG A 101 -7.18 -7.00 -16.19
N PRO A 102 -7.16 -6.39 -14.99
CA PRO A 102 -6.24 -5.30 -14.70
C PRO A 102 -4.86 -5.85 -14.35
N ASP A 103 -3.83 -4.99 -14.44
CA ASP A 103 -2.48 -5.29 -13.97
C ASP A 103 -2.42 -5.25 -12.44
N VAL A 104 -3.20 -4.35 -11.83
CA VAL A 104 -3.36 -4.21 -10.38
C VAL A 104 -4.77 -3.69 -10.05
N ALA A 105 -5.34 -4.19 -8.96
CA ALA A 105 -6.54 -3.60 -8.37
C ALA A 105 -6.17 -2.73 -7.17
N TYR A 106 -6.83 -1.59 -7.04
CA TYR A 106 -6.78 -0.73 -5.86
C TYR A 106 -8.11 -0.85 -5.12
N VAL A 107 -8.06 -1.07 -3.81
CA VAL A 107 -9.27 -1.20 -2.98
C VAL A 107 -9.28 -0.08 -1.95
N TYR A 108 -10.33 0.75 -2.01
CA TYR A 108 -10.58 1.79 -1.01
C TYR A 108 -11.39 1.20 0.16
N HIS A 109 -10.82 1.22 1.37
CA HIS A 109 -11.48 0.83 2.62
C HIS A 109 -11.81 2.08 3.42
N PRO A 110 -13.04 2.37 3.86
CA PRO A 110 -14.20 1.48 4.10
C PRO A 110 -15.28 1.34 2.99
N PRO A 111 -16.14 0.30 3.07
CA PRO A 111 -16.16 -0.76 4.10
C PRO A 111 -15.22 -1.92 3.80
N ALA A 112 -14.89 -2.70 4.84
CA ALA A 112 -13.97 -3.85 4.73
C ALA A 112 -14.37 -4.82 3.61
N THR A 113 -15.67 -4.99 3.41
CA THR A 113 -16.24 -5.91 2.41
C THR A 113 -15.92 -5.51 0.97
N ALA A 114 -15.48 -4.27 0.71
CA ALA A 114 -14.97 -3.85 -0.60
C ALA A 114 -13.70 -4.64 -1.03
N ALA A 115 -13.05 -5.36 -0.13
CA ALA A 115 -11.97 -6.30 -0.46
C ALA A 115 -12.45 -7.55 -1.23
N LEU A 116 -13.72 -7.94 -1.13
CA LEU A 116 -14.21 -9.22 -1.64
C LEU A 116 -14.02 -9.39 -3.16
N PRO A 117 -14.33 -8.38 -4.02
CA PRO A 117 -14.08 -8.48 -5.45
C PRO A 117 -12.58 -8.62 -5.77
N ALA A 118 -11.71 -7.96 -5.01
CA ALA A 118 -10.27 -8.06 -5.18
C ALA A 118 -9.73 -9.43 -4.78
N LEU A 119 -10.22 -10.01 -3.67
CA LEU A 119 -9.91 -11.39 -3.27
C LEU A 119 -10.34 -12.40 -4.34
N LEU A 120 -11.52 -12.22 -4.93
CA LEU A 120 -12.02 -13.07 -6.00
C LEU A 120 -11.17 -12.94 -7.27
N LEU A 121 -10.81 -11.72 -7.68
CA LEU A 121 -9.89 -11.48 -8.80
C LEU A 121 -8.50 -12.06 -8.55
N ARG A 122 -8.01 -12.00 -7.31
CA ARG A 122 -6.73 -12.61 -6.91
C ARG A 122 -6.77 -14.12 -7.04
N LEU A 123 -7.87 -14.75 -6.61
CA LEU A 123 -8.08 -16.18 -6.66
C LEU A 123 -8.24 -16.69 -8.10
N LEU A 124 -9.11 -16.06 -8.90
CA LEU A 124 -9.49 -16.55 -10.22
C LEU A 124 -8.58 -16.07 -11.35
N LYS A 125 -8.14 -14.80 -11.30
CA LYS A 125 -7.37 -14.15 -12.39
C LYS A 125 -5.92 -13.84 -12.00
N GLY A 126 -5.50 -14.19 -10.78
CA GLY A 126 -4.15 -13.91 -10.27
C GLY A 126 -3.83 -12.41 -10.19
N VAL A 127 -4.85 -11.55 -10.14
CA VAL A 127 -4.68 -10.09 -10.10
C VAL A 127 -4.21 -9.69 -8.70
N PRO A 128 -3.06 -9.02 -8.55
CA PRO A 128 -2.66 -8.50 -7.25
C PRO A 128 -3.50 -7.27 -6.89
N PHE A 129 -3.65 -6.99 -5.60
CA PHE A 129 -4.34 -5.79 -5.16
C PHE A 129 -3.58 -5.04 -4.07
N VAL A 130 -3.72 -3.72 -4.10
CA VAL A 130 -3.28 -2.80 -3.05
C VAL A 130 -4.50 -2.41 -2.23
N TYR A 131 -4.41 -2.60 -0.92
CA TYR A 131 -5.50 -2.31 0.02
C TYR A 131 -5.22 -1.01 0.76
N ASP A 132 -6.04 0.01 0.55
CA ASP A 132 -5.85 1.35 1.09
C ASP A 132 -6.81 1.60 2.26
N ILE A 133 -6.24 1.66 3.47
CA ILE A 133 -6.96 1.72 4.74
C ILE A 133 -7.16 3.17 5.15
N GLN A 134 -8.40 3.63 5.03
CA GLN A 134 -8.83 4.96 5.48
C GLN A 134 -9.43 4.91 6.89
N ASP A 135 -9.77 3.72 7.36
CA ASP A 135 -10.37 3.48 8.67
C ASP A 135 -9.88 2.13 9.24
N LEU A 136 -9.57 2.05 10.54
CA LEU A 136 -8.96 0.85 11.13
C LEU A 136 -10.04 -0.06 11.75
N TRP A 137 -10.46 -1.08 10.99
CA TRP A 137 -11.43 -2.07 11.49
C TRP A 137 -10.72 -3.28 12.13
N PRO A 138 -11.23 -3.82 13.25
CA PRO A 138 -12.50 -3.51 13.91
C PRO A 138 -12.49 -2.35 14.92
N ASP A 139 -11.36 -1.69 15.16
CA ASP A 139 -11.14 -0.69 16.21
C ASP A 139 -12.13 0.45 16.15
N THR A 140 -12.31 1.06 14.97
CA THR A 140 -13.25 2.17 14.80
C THR A 140 -14.69 1.71 15.00
N LEU A 141 -15.04 0.46 14.65
CA LEU A 141 -16.39 -0.07 14.91
C LEU A 141 -16.68 -0.13 16.41
N ALA A 142 -15.68 -0.52 17.21
CA ALA A 142 -15.79 -0.58 18.66
C ALA A 142 -15.79 0.83 19.28
N ALA A 143 -14.82 1.68 18.93
CA ALA A 143 -14.64 3.01 19.53
C ALA A 143 -15.79 3.98 19.21
N THR A 144 -16.40 3.87 18.03
CA THR A 144 -17.56 4.71 17.66
C THR A 144 -18.89 4.22 18.23
N GLY A 145 -18.91 3.07 18.91
CA GLY A 145 -20.15 2.39 19.35
C GLY A 145 -21.00 1.86 18.18
N MET A 146 -20.43 1.79 16.96
CA MET A 146 -21.14 1.27 15.80
C MET A 146 -21.45 -0.22 15.93
N MET A 147 -20.58 -0.98 16.61
CA MET A 147 -20.76 -2.39 16.89
C MET A 147 -20.01 -2.81 18.16
N GLU A 148 -20.72 -3.32 19.16
CA GLU A 148 -20.11 -3.71 20.45
C GLU A 148 -20.02 -5.23 20.64
N ARG A 149 -20.70 -6.02 19.80
CA ARG A 149 -20.77 -7.48 19.96
C ARG A 149 -19.40 -8.14 19.69
N PRO A 150 -18.74 -8.77 20.68
CA PRO A 150 -17.39 -9.31 20.51
C PRO A 150 -17.28 -10.36 19.41
N ALA A 151 -18.31 -11.19 19.23
CA ALA A 151 -18.34 -12.20 18.18
C ALA A 151 -18.28 -11.61 16.76
N ILE A 152 -18.95 -10.46 16.53
CA ILE A 152 -18.95 -9.77 15.23
C ILE A 152 -17.61 -9.08 15.02
N LEU A 153 -17.08 -8.39 16.04
CA LEU A 153 -15.76 -7.76 15.98
C LEU A 153 -14.66 -8.77 15.67
N ASN A 154 -14.72 -9.97 16.28
CA ASN A 154 -13.80 -11.06 15.99
C ASN A 154 -13.99 -11.64 14.58
N ALA A 155 -15.22 -11.71 14.06
CA ALA A 155 -15.46 -12.11 12.67
C ALA A 155 -14.86 -11.10 11.68
N VAL A 156 -15.06 -9.80 11.92
CA VAL A 156 -14.43 -8.72 11.13
C VAL A 156 -12.91 -8.81 11.23
N HIS A 157 -12.36 -8.99 12.43
CA HIS A 157 -10.92 -9.14 12.64
C HIS A 157 -10.33 -10.29 11.80
N ARG A 158 -10.94 -11.49 11.85
CA ARG A 158 -10.53 -12.65 11.04
C ARG A 158 -10.63 -12.37 9.54
N PHE A 159 -11.69 -11.69 9.11
CA PHE A 159 -11.83 -11.28 7.72
C PHE A 159 -10.70 -10.31 7.31
N MET A 160 -10.38 -9.30 8.12
CA MET A 160 -9.29 -8.36 7.84
C MET A 160 -7.93 -9.08 7.77
N GLN A 161 -7.67 -10.07 8.64
CA GLN A 161 -6.46 -10.89 8.53
C GLN A 161 -6.35 -11.62 7.18
N VAL A 162 -7.46 -12.16 6.67
CA VAL A 162 -7.50 -12.77 5.33
C VAL A 162 -7.18 -11.72 4.26
N VAL A 163 -7.74 -10.51 4.36
CA VAL A 163 -7.47 -9.41 3.44
C VAL A 163 -5.98 -9.03 3.45
N TYR A 164 -5.40 -8.76 4.62
CA TYR A 164 -4.00 -8.33 4.76
C TYR A 164 -3.00 -9.39 4.27
N ARG A 165 -3.30 -10.67 4.54
CA ARG A 165 -2.47 -11.78 4.06
C ARG A 165 -2.43 -11.85 2.53
N ASN A 166 -3.58 -11.63 1.89
CA ASN A 166 -3.72 -11.75 0.43
C ASN A 166 -3.41 -10.46 -0.35
N ALA A 167 -3.49 -9.29 0.30
CA ALA A 167 -3.10 -8.03 -0.30
C ALA A 167 -1.62 -8.10 -0.72
N ALA A 168 -1.32 -7.64 -1.93
CA ALA A 168 0.07 -7.56 -2.39
C ALA A 168 0.81 -6.43 -1.66
N HIS A 169 0.09 -5.34 -1.34
CA HIS A 169 0.57 -4.22 -0.56
C HIS A 169 -0.57 -3.58 0.23
N VAL A 170 -0.28 -2.95 1.35
CA VAL A 170 -1.22 -2.22 2.20
C VAL A 170 -0.77 -0.77 2.32
N VAL A 171 -1.70 0.16 2.15
CA VAL A 171 -1.47 1.59 2.36
C VAL A 171 -2.28 2.05 3.56
N VAL A 172 -1.68 2.90 4.38
CA VAL A 172 -2.29 3.49 5.58
C VAL A 172 -2.05 4.99 5.62
N LEU A 173 -2.87 5.70 6.39
CA LEU A 173 -2.83 7.17 6.45
C LEU A 173 -1.74 7.74 7.34
N SER A 174 -1.28 6.99 8.35
CA SER A 174 -0.41 7.51 9.39
C SER A 174 0.57 6.47 9.94
N GLY A 175 1.59 6.94 10.66
CA GLY A 175 2.54 6.07 11.36
C GLY A 175 1.87 5.23 12.44
N GLY A 176 0.91 5.78 13.18
CA GLY A 176 0.11 5.04 14.14
C GLY A 176 -0.66 3.86 13.52
N PHE A 177 -1.28 4.05 12.35
CA PHE A 177 -1.93 2.95 11.63
C PHE A 177 -0.92 1.86 11.23
N GLN A 178 0.27 2.26 10.75
CA GLN A 178 1.33 1.32 10.40
C GLN A 178 1.74 0.48 11.61
N THR A 179 2.04 1.10 12.75
CA THR A 179 2.41 0.41 13.99
C THR A 179 1.33 -0.60 14.41
N ARG A 180 0.05 -0.19 14.39
CA ARG A 180 -1.08 -1.08 14.72
C ARG A 180 -1.20 -2.29 13.80
N LEU A 181 -0.88 -2.15 12.51
CA LEU A 181 -0.89 -3.28 11.58
C LEU A 181 0.30 -4.21 11.79
N ILE A 182 1.47 -3.68 12.11
CA ILE A 182 2.66 -4.48 12.44
C ILE A 182 2.39 -5.31 13.70
N GLU A 183 1.78 -4.71 14.74
CA GLU A 183 1.32 -5.42 15.94
C GLU A 183 0.32 -6.56 15.62
N ARG A 184 -0.43 -6.44 14.52
CA ARG A 184 -1.35 -7.48 14.01
C ARG A 184 -0.67 -8.55 13.16
N GLY A 185 0.65 -8.51 13.02
CA GLY A 185 1.43 -9.45 12.24
C GLY A 185 1.45 -9.17 10.73
N VAL A 186 1.08 -7.96 10.30
CA VAL A 186 1.29 -7.55 8.90
C VAL A 186 2.78 -7.17 8.72
N PRO A 187 3.51 -7.79 7.78
CA PRO A 187 4.93 -7.50 7.60
C PRO A 187 5.20 -6.02 7.28
N PRO A 188 6.16 -5.35 7.93
CA PRO A 188 6.44 -3.92 7.72
C PRO A 188 6.70 -3.55 6.26
N GLU A 189 7.38 -4.41 5.50
CA GLU A 189 7.71 -4.21 4.09
C GLU A 189 6.47 -4.19 3.16
N LYS A 190 5.33 -4.72 3.62
CA LYS A 190 4.05 -4.68 2.91
C LYS A 190 3.25 -3.43 3.21
N ILE A 191 3.70 -2.55 4.10
CA ILE A 191 2.95 -1.36 4.54
C ILE A 191 3.66 -0.10 4.06
N THR A 192 2.90 0.85 3.52
CA THR A 192 3.40 2.20 3.23
C THR A 192 2.43 3.23 3.75
N VAL A 193 2.96 4.26 4.40
CA VAL A 193 2.17 5.41 4.86
C VAL A 193 2.03 6.39 3.68
N ILE A 194 0.80 6.63 3.24
CA ILE A 194 0.47 7.68 2.27
C ILE A 194 -0.69 8.47 2.87
N PRO A 195 -0.43 9.67 3.41
CA PRO A 195 -1.49 10.55 3.91
C PRO A 195 -2.49 10.91 2.81
N ASN A 196 -3.70 11.29 3.21
CA ASN A 196 -4.66 11.87 2.28
C ASN A 196 -4.28 13.30 1.93
N TRP A 197 -4.70 13.71 0.72
CA TRP A 197 -4.72 15.09 0.26
C TRP A 197 -6.07 15.75 0.57
N THR A 198 -6.14 17.07 0.36
CA THR A 198 -7.42 17.78 0.30
C THR A 198 -7.86 17.97 -1.16
N ASP A 199 -9.12 18.34 -1.38
CA ASP A 199 -9.57 18.70 -2.72
C ASP A 199 -8.97 20.06 -3.12
N GLU A 200 -7.92 20.00 -3.94
CA GLU A 200 -7.13 21.15 -4.37
C GLU A 200 -7.89 22.08 -5.33
N GLN A 201 -9.00 21.61 -5.92
CA GLN A 201 -9.78 22.37 -6.91
C GLN A 201 -11.05 22.97 -6.30
N GLN A 202 -11.75 22.24 -5.44
CA GLN A 202 -13.01 22.72 -4.84
C GLN A 202 -12.81 23.80 -3.79
N ILE A 203 -11.69 23.75 -3.05
CA ILE A 203 -11.40 24.75 -2.00
C ILE A 203 -10.57 25.88 -2.61
N GLN A 204 -11.24 26.89 -3.14
CA GLN A 204 -10.59 28.11 -3.62
C GLN A 204 -10.26 29.04 -2.45
N LEU A 205 -8.97 29.29 -2.24
CA LEU A 205 -8.48 30.13 -1.15
C LEU A 205 -8.48 31.59 -1.58
N THR A 206 -9.65 32.21 -1.57
CA THR A 206 -9.82 33.63 -1.90
C THR A 206 -9.83 34.45 -0.61
N PRO A 207 -9.07 35.56 -0.52
CA PRO A 207 -9.18 36.47 0.61
C PRO A 207 -10.61 37.01 0.75
N PRO A 208 -11.13 37.11 1.98
CA PRO A 208 -12.48 37.63 2.23
C PRO A 208 -12.55 39.12 1.90
N ALA A 209 -13.69 39.54 1.35
CA ALA A 209 -13.97 40.96 1.16
C ALA A 209 -14.01 41.68 2.52
N PRO A 210 -13.44 42.90 2.65
CA PRO A 210 -13.48 43.66 3.90
C PRO A 210 -14.91 43.85 4.45
N GLU A 211 -15.89 44.05 3.58
CA GLU A 211 -17.32 44.15 3.96
C GLU A 211 -17.80 42.92 4.73
N ARG A 212 -17.41 41.71 4.31
CA ARG A 212 -17.83 40.48 4.95
C ARG A 212 -17.27 40.32 6.36
N LEU A 213 -16.05 40.81 6.59
CA LEU A 213 -15.47 40.88 7.95
C LEU A 213 -16.30 41.80 8.85
N ARG A 214 -16.80 42.92 8.31
CA ARG A 214 -17.66 43.85 9.06
C ARG A 214 -19.02 43.24 9.35
N ASP A 215 -19.66 42.65 8.36
CA ASP A 215 -20.99 42.03 8.48
C ASP A 215 -21.02 40.91 9.52
N LEU A 216 -19.93 40.18 9.66
CA LEU A 216 -19.77 39.11 10.65
C LEU A 216 -19.23 39.60 12.01
N GLY A 217 -18.89 40.88 12.16
CA GLY A 217 -18.31 41.43 13.39
C GLY A 217 -16.90 40.90 13.70
N LEU A 218 -16.15 40.51 12.66
CA LEU A 218 -14.81 39.90 12.76
C LEU A 218 -13.68 40.87 12.35
N GLN A 219 -14.00 42.14 12.18
CA GLN A 219 -13.03 43.20 11.90
C GLN A 219 -12.21 43.51 13.16
N HIS A 220 -10.89 43.68 13.00
CA HIS A 220 -9.97 44.03 14.10
C HIS A 220 -9.95 43.04 15.28
N THR A 221 -10.37 41.79 15.05
CA THR A 221 -10.34 40.69 16.04
C THR A 221 -9.29 39.65 15.64
N PHE A 222 -8.91 38.80 16.61
CA PHE A 222 -8.12 37.61 16.37
C PHE A 222 -9.04 36.41 16.18
N ASN A 223 -9.22 35.99 14.93
CA ASN A 223 -10.25 35.04 14.52
C ASN A 223 -9.72 33.60 14.50
N ILE A 224 -10.25 32.77 15.40
CA ILE A 224 -9.94 31.34 15.47
C ILE A 224 -11.09 30.57 14.82
N VAL A 225 -10.83 29.93 13.67
CA VAL A 225 -11.87 29.27 12.88
C VAL A 225 -11.78 27.75 13.04
N PHE A 226 -12.91 27.13 13.37
CA PHE A 226 -13.14 25.70 13.25
C PHE A 226 -14.14 25.46 12.12
N ALA A 227 -13.75 24.73 11.07
CA ALA A 227 -14.60 24.38 9.95
C ALA A 227 -14.78 22.86 9.84
N GLY A 228 -16.00 22.37 10.09
CA GLY A 228 -16.33 20.95 9.93
C GLY A 228 -17.49 20.49 10.81
N THR A 229 -17.62 19.17 10.92
CA THR A 229 -18.67 18.56 11.75
C THR A 229 -18.45 18.85 13.23
N MET A 230 -19.47 19.38 13.90
CA MET A 230 -19.57 19.55 15.35
C MET A 230 -20.25 18.32 15.95
N GLY A 231 -19.46 17.29 16.22
CA GLY A 231 -19.91 16.05 16.86
C GLY A 231 -19.18 15.78 18.17
N LYS A 232 -19.60 14.73 18.87
CA LYS A 232 -19.03 14.34 20.17
C LYS A 232 -17.52 14.09 20.12
N ALA A 233 -17.01 13.55 19.01
CA ALA A 233 -15.58 13.27 18.85
C ALA A 233 -14.70 14.53 18.83
N GLN A 234 -15.27 15.69 18.49
CA GLN A 234 -14.53 16.95 18.42
C GLN A 234 -14.40 17.66 19.78
N ALA A 235 -15.17 17.24 20.80
CA ALA A 235 -15.11 17.78 22.17
C ALA A 235 -15.06 19.32 22.24
N LEU A 236 -15.95 20.01 21.53
CA LEU A 236 -15.92 21.46 21.38
C LEU A 236 -16.39 22.24 22.62
N ASP A 237 -16.83 21.56 23.68
CA ASP A 237 -17.14 22.19 24.98
C ASP A 237 -15.94 22.96 25.54
N ILE A 238 -14.72 22.46 25.32
CA ILE A 238 -13.50 23.15 25.73
C ILE A 238 -13.27 24.47 24.99
N VAL A 239 -13.82 24.63 23.78
CA VAL A 239 -13.76 25.89 23.05
C VAL A 239 -14.66 26.92 23.72
N LEU A 240 -15.85 26.53 24.18
CA LEU A 240 -16.74 27.43 24.92
C LEU A 240 -16.12 27.84 26.27
N ALA A 241 -15.52 26.89 26.98
CA ALA A 241 -14.84 27.18 28.24
C ALA A 241 -13.59 28.08 28.05
N ALA A 242 -12.83 27.88 26.98
CA ALA A 242 -11.70 28.76 26.64
C ALA A 242 -12.19 30.15 26.22
N ALA A 243 -13.28 30.22 25.45
CA ALA A 243 -13.89 31.50 25.06
C ALA A 243 -14.34 32.30 26.28
N GLU A 244 -14.94 31.66 27.27
CA GLU A 244 -15.34 32.28 28.55
C GLU A 244 -14.14 32.91 29.29
N GLN A 245 -13.03 32.18 29.42
CA GLN A 245 -11.82 32.70 30.07
C GLN A 245 -11.17 33.84 29.28
N LEU A 246 -11.07 33.68 27.95
CA LEU A 246 -10.45 34.65 27.06
C LEU A 246 -11.30 35.91 26.87
N HIS A 247 -12.62 35.84 27.05
CA HIS A 247 -13.50 36.99 26.91
C HIS A 247 -13.07 38.16 27.82
N VAL A 248 -12.58 37.85 29.02
CA VAL A 248 -12.07 38.85 29.98
C VAL A 248 -10.61 39.22 29.71
N GLN A 249 -9.77 38.23 29.41
CA GLN A 249 -8.30 38.43 29.33
C GLN A 249 -7.82 38.98 27.97
N ARG A 250 -8.56 38.67 26.90
CA ARG A 250 -8.26 38.96 25.49
C ARG A 250 -9.57 39.24 24.73
N PRO A 251 -10.22 40.40 24.95
CA PRO A 251 -11.50 40.74 24.33
C PRO A 251 -11.43 40.83 22.80
N GLU A 252 -10.25 40.82 22.19
CA GLU A 252 -10.02 40.73 20.74
C GLU A 252 -10.21 39.32 20.17
N VAL A 253 -10.19 38.26 20.98
CA VAL A 253 -10.28 36.88 20.48
C VAL A 253 -11.72 36.52 20.14
N ARG A 254 -11.92 35.93 18.95
CA ARG A 254 -13.23 35.41 18.50
C ARG A 254 -13.08 33.97 18.03
N PHE A 255 -13.96 33.09 18.47
CA PHE A 255 -14.08 31.73 17.96
C PHE A 255 -15.20 31.66 16.93
N VAL A 256 -14.92 31.13 15.74
CA VAL A 256 -15.89 30.97 14.66
C VAL A 256 -16.06 29.48 14.38
N LEU A 257 -17.22 28.93 14.73
CA LEU A 257 -17.57 27.52 14.57
C LEU A 257 -18.46 27.36 13.34
N VAL A 258 -17.90 26.85 12.25
CA VAL A 258 -18.56 26.70 10.95
C VAL A 258 -18.88 25.24 10.69
N GLY A 259 -20.16 24.91 10.48
CA GLY A 259 -20.54 23.58 10.03
C GLY A 259 -21.91 23.11 10.51
N GLY A 260 -22.05 21.79 10.60
CA GLY A 260 -23.25 21.11 11.08
C GLY A 260 -22.87 19.95 12.01
N GLY A 261 -23.83 19.19 12.49
CA GLY A 261 -23.58 18.04 13.36
C GLY A 261 -24.60 17.92 14.47
N ILE A 262 -24.54 16.81 15.20
CA ILE A 262 -25.52 16.49 16.24
C ILE A 262 -25.37 17.35 17.50
N GLU A 263 -24.21 18.00 17.69
CA GLU A 263 -23.94 18.82 18.90
C GLU A 263 -24.22 20.31 18.68
N VAL A 264 -24.59 20.75 17.47
CA VAL A 264 -24.71 22.19 17.13
C VAL A 264 -25.72 22.90 18.05
N GLU A 265 -26.94 22.38 18.16
CA GLU A 265 -27.99 22.99 18.96
C GLU A 265 -27.61 23.06 20.45
N ARG A 266 -26.96 22.00 20.96
CA ARG A 266 -26.48 21.94 22.34
C ARG A 266 -25.40 22.99 22.60
N LEU A 267 -24.38 23.07 21.73
CA LEU A 267 -23.30 24.04 21.86
C LEU A 267 -23.80 25.49 21.75
N GLN A 268 -24.75 25.77 20.86
CA GLN A 268 -25.39 27.08 20.76
C GLN A 268 -26.17 27.44 22.02
N LYS A 269 -26.90 26.48 22.60
CA LYS A 269 -27.62 26.67 23.86
C LYS A 269 -26.65 26.97 25.01
N GLU A 270 -25.58 26.19 25.14
CA GLU A 270 -24.54 26.40 26.15
C GLU A 270 -23.87 27.77 26.02
N ALA A 271 -23.52 28.18 24.81
CA ALA A 271 -22.92 29.50 24.57
C ALA A 271 -23.86 30.65 24.98
N ARG A 272 -25.17 30.52 24.72
CA ARG A 272 -26.18 31.51 25.16
C ARG A 272 -26.34 31.53 26.67
N LEU A 273 -26.37 30.36 27.32
CA LEU A 273 -26.50 30.24 28.78
C LEU A 273 -25.33 30.90 29.51
N ARG A 274 -24.12 30.83 28.93
CA ARG A 274 -22.89 31.45 29.45
C ARG A 274 -22.66 32.88 28.94
N ALA A 275 -23.60 33.45 28.17
CA ALA A 275 -23.50 34.78 27.57
C ALA A 275 -22.20 35.02 26.78
N LEU A 276 -21.75 34.04 25.99
CA LEU A 276 -20.51 34.12 25.22
C LEU A 276 -20.70 34.92 23.92
N GLU A 277 -20.37 36.21 23.96
CA GLU A 277 -20.43 37.09 22.78
C GLU A 277 -19.25 36.90 21.82
N ASN A 278 -18.18 36.25 22.27
CA ASN A 278 -16.99 35.99 21.48
C ASN A 278 -17.00 34.63 20.74
N VAL A 279 -18.16 33.98 20.63
CA VAL A 279 -18.34 32.72 19.89
C VAL A 279 -19.41 32.91 18.82
N LEU A 280 -19.01 32.81 17.55
CA LEU A 280 -19.89 32.90 16.38
C LEU A 280 -20.14 31.52 15.79
N PHE A 281 -21.41 31.12 15.64
CA PHE A 281 -21.79 29.90 14.95
C PHE A 281 -22.26 30.22 13.52
N LEU A 282 -21.65 29.58 12.52
CA LEU A 282 -22.04 29.68 11.13
C LEU A 282 -22.57 28.33 10.61
N PRO A 283 -23.63 28.32 9.79
CA PRO A 283 -24.18 27.09 9.25
C PRO A 283 -23.21 26.40 8.29
N ARG A 284 -23.50 25.13 7.95
CA ARG A 284 -22.76 24.39 6.94
C ARG A 284 -22.73 25.16 5.62
N ARG A 285 -21.54 25.29 5.03
CA ARG A 285 -21.30 25.91 3.73
C ARG A 285 -20.87 24.88 2.68
N PRO A 286 -21.13 25.13 1.39
CA PRO A 286 -20.57 24.33 0.31
C PRO A 286 -19.03 24.46 0.29
N PRO A 287 -18.29 23.45 -0.20
CA PRO A 287 -16.82 23.49 -0.27
C PRO A 287 -16.24 24.75 -0.93
N SER A 288 -16.93 25.28 -1.95
CA SER A 288 -16.55 26.50 -2.67
C SER A 288 -16.53 27.77 -1.80
N GLU A 289 -17.34 27.82 -0.73
CA GLU A 289 -17.41 28.95 0.20
C GLU A 289 -16.48 28.76 1.43
N ILE A 290 -16.01 27.53 1.68
CA ILE A 290 -15.19 27.24 2.86
C ILE A 290 -13.83 27.94 2.76
N GLY A 291 -13.24 28.03 1.57
CA GLY A 291 -11.91 28.62 1.40
C GLY A 291 -11.83 30.09 1.85
N GLU A 292 -12.86 30.87 1.57
CA GLU A 292 -12.98 32.25 2.06
C GLU A 292 -13.03 32.31 3.60
N LEU A 293 -13.79 31.40 4.22
CA LEU A 293 -13.87 31.31 5.69
C LEU A 293 -12.56 30.89 6.35
N LEU A 294 -11.78 30.03 5.68
CA LEU A 294 -10.44 29.69 6.16
C LEU A 294 -9.48 30.88 6.02
N GLN A 295 -9.64 31.71 4.99
CA GLN A 295 -8.82 32.91 4.80
C GLN A 295 -9.15 34.05 5.79
N LEU A 296 -10.37 34.09 6.33
CA LEU A 296 -10.74 34.98 7.45
C LEU A 296 -9.95 34.70 8.74
N ALA A 297 -9.42 33.49 8.90
CA ALA A 297 -8.80 33.06 10.14
C ALA A 297 -7.42 33.70 10.35
N ASP A 298 -7.12 34.06 11.60
CA ASP A 298 -5.76 34.28 12.10
C ASP A 298 -5.14 32.96 12.57
N ALA A 299 -5.97 32.03 13.03
CA ALA A 299 -5.59 30.65 13.34
C ALA A 299 -6.74 29.68 13.05
N LEU A 300 -6.39 28.46 12.65
CA LEU A 300 -7.34 27.39 12.35
C LEU A 300 -7.31 26.32 13.44
N LEU A 301 -8.47 25.98 14.00
CA LEU A 301 -8.57 25.05 15.12
C LEU A 301 -8.95 23.63 14.65
N VAL A 302 -8.15 22.66 15.08
CA VAL A 302 -8.48 21.22 15.03
C VAL A 302 -8.52 20.71 16.45
N HIS A 303 -9.60 20.05 16.85
CA HIS A 303 -9.71 19.41 18.16
C HIS A 303 -10.41 18.05 18.03
N LEU A 304 -9.95 17.08 18.81
CA LEU A 304 -10.59 15.79 19.04
C LEU A 304 -10.47 15.42 20.52
N LYS A 305 -11.30 14.48 20.97
CA LYS A 305 -11.17 13.86 22.29
C LYS A 305 -9.79 13.22 22.50
N ASP A 306 -9.37 13.12 23.75
CA ASP A 306 -8.16 12.40 24.14
C ASP A 306 -8.43 10.89 24.16
N ASP A 307 -8.43 10.28 22.97
CA ASP A 307 -8.64 8.84 22.78
C ASP A 307 -7.47 8.23 21.98
N PRO A 308 -6.98 7.02 22.34
CA PRO A 308 -5.90 6.35 21.61
C PRO A 308 -6.14 6.16 20.11
N LEU A 309 -7.40 6.01 19.67
CA LEU A 309 -7.75 5.94 18.25
C LEU A 309 -7.58 7.29 17.56
N PHE A 310 -7.96 8.38 18.24
CA PHE A 310 -7.80 9.73 17.68
C PHE A 310 -6.33 10.17 17.65
N ALA A 311 -5.50 9.66 18.56
CA ALA A 311 -4.07 9.90 18.54
C ALA A 311 -3.36 9.36 17.27
N ILE A 312 -3.94 8.33 16.62
CA ILE A 312 -3.42 7.77 15.36
C ILE A 312 -4.23 8.21 14.14
N THR A 313 -5.23 9.07 14.31
CA THR A 313 -6.11 9.54 13.24
C THR A 313 -5.67 10.93 12.77
N ILE A 314 -5.56 11.13 11.46
CA ILE A 314 -5.33 12.46 10.89
C ILE A 314 -6.66 13.00 10.38
N PRO A 315 -7.27 14.01 11.04
CA PRO A 315 -8.51 14.62 10.57
C PRO A 315 -8.31 15.25 9.19
N SER A 316 -9.22 15.03 8.25
CA SER A 316 -9.11 15.55 6.88
C SER A 316 -8.98 17.08 6.78
N LYS A 317 -9.47 17.80 7.79
CA LYS A 317 -9.32 19.26 7.88
C LYS A 317 -7.88 19.70 8.12
N THR A 318 -7.03 18.85 8.71
CA THR A 318 -5.61 19.15 8.94
C THR A 318 -4.92 19.49 7.62
N GLN A 319 -5.10 18.67 6.59
CA GLN A 319 -4.52 18.92 5.26
C GLN A 319 -5.13 20.13 4.58
N ALA A 320 -6.45 20.34 4.71
CA ALA A 320 -7.11 21.55 4.19
C ALA A 320 -6.54 22.82 4.84
N TYR A 321 -6.23 22.79 6.14
CA TYR A 321 -5.69 23.91 6.88
C TYR A 321 -4.21 24.17 6.58
N LEU A 322 -3.42 23.12 6.44
CA LEU A 322 -2.03 23.24 5.96
C LEU A 322 -2.01 23.92 4.59
N ARG A 323 -2.86 23.47 3.65
CA ARG A 323 -3.00 24.12 2.34
C ARG A 323 -3.49 25.56 2.43
N ALA A 324 -4.40 25.86 3.37
CA ALA A 324 -4.92 27.22 3.58
C ALA A 324 -3.84 28.23 4.00
N GLY A 325 -2.71 27.75 4.53
CA GLY A 325 -1.56 28.60 4.84
C GLY A 325 -1.79 29.50 6.05
N LYS A 326 -2.52 29.01 7.05
CA LYS A 326 -2.76 29.70 8.33
C LYS A 326 -2.18 28.90 9.49
N PRO A 327 -1.72 29.54 10.59
CA PRO A 327 -1.35 28.86 11.81
C PRO A 327 -2.43 27.91 12.31
N ILE A 328 -2.04 26.70 12.72
CA ILE A 328 -2.96 25.68 13.22
C ILE A 328 -2.87 25.58 14.75
N LEU A 329 -4.01 25.60 15.44
CA LEU A 329 -4.13 25.17 16.82
C LEU A 329 -4.55 23.70 16.81
N MET A 330 -3.65 22.80 17.22
CA MET A 330 -3.83 21.35 17.11
C MET A 330 -4.06 20.72 18.48
N GLY A 331 -5.33 20.56 18.85
CA GLY A 331 -5.79 19.85 20.04
C GLY A 331 -6.08 18.39 19.74
N VAL A 332 -5.10 17.68 19.18
CA VAL A 332 -5.14 16.25 18.90
C VAL A 332 -3.76 15.70 19.21
N ARG A 333 -3.67 14.60 19.97
CA ARG A 333 -2.38 13.94 20.24
C ARG A 333 -1.88 13.16 19.02
N GLY A 334 -0.61 12.77 19.07
CA GLY A 334 -0.03 11.79 18.15
C GLY A 334 0.13 12.30 16.72
N ASP A 335 -0.26 11.50 15.73
CA ASP A 335 0.15 11.66 14.33
C ASP A 335 -0.24 13.03 13.74
N ALA A 336 -1.42 13.55 14.09
CA ALA A 336 -1.89 14.85 13.61
C ALA A 336 -1.07 16.02 14.20
N ALA A 337 -0.72 15.96 15.49
CA ALA A 337 0.17 16.94 16.11
C ALA A 337 1.58 16.88 15.52
N GLN A 338 2.15 15.68 15.41
CA GLN A 338 3.49 15.48 14.83
C GLN A 338 3.57 16.03 13.40
N MET A 339 2.51 15.85 12.60
CA MET A 339 2.44 16.43 11.26
C MET A 339 2.49 17.96 11.28
N VAL A 340 1.72 18.62 12.14
CA VAL A 340 1.71 20.09 12.26
C VAL A 340 3.04 20.62 12.79
N GLU A 341 3.65 19.92 13.75
CA GLU A 341 4.97 20.27 14.31
C GLU A 341 6.09 20.09 13.28
N ALA A 342 6.11 18.98 12.54
CA ALA A 342 7.06 18.74 11.45
C ALA A 342 6.93 19.80 10.35
N ALA A 343 5.70 20.20 10.02
CA ALA A 343 5.42 21.27 9.08
C ALA A 343 5.74 22.68 9.64
N ARG A 344 6.05 22.81 10.95
CA ARG A 344 6.19 24.08 11.67
C ARG A 344 5.00 25.03 11.40
N ALA A 345 3.80 24.44 11.33
CA ALA A 345 2.61 25.09 10.83
C ALA A 345 1.63 25.54 11.93
N GLY A 346 1.99 25.36 13.19
CA GLY A 346 1.06 25.61 14.28
C GLY A 346 1.60 25.31 15.67
N VAL A 347 0.69 25.30 16.64
CA VAL A 347 0.94 24.98 18.04
C VAL A 347 0.04 23.80 18.40
N ALA A 348 0.65 22.67 18.75
CA ALA A 348 -0.05 21.56 19.36
C ALA A 348 -0.30 21.85 20.85
N PHE A 349 -1.44 21.41 21.36
CA PHE A 349 -1.81 21.54 22.76
C PHE A 349 -2.53 20.29 23.26
N GLU A 350 -2.57 20.14 24.57
CA GLU A 350 -3.20 18.99 25.21
C GLU A 350 -4.73 19.01 24.99
N PRO A 351 -5.31 17.98 24.34
CA PRO A 351 -6.75 17.95 24.10
C PRO A 351 -7.54 17.87 25.41
N GLU A 352 -8.76 18.38 25.38
CA GLU A 352 -9.69 18.40 26.52
C GLU A 352 -9.20 19.20 27.77
N VAL A 353 -8.09 19.95 27.65
CA VAL A 353 -7.55 20.82 28.71
C VAL A 353 -7.70 22.29 28.33
N VAL A 354 -8.63 23.00 28.99
CA VAL A 354 -8.95 24.40 28.70
C VAL A 354 -7.73 25.32 28.81
N ALA A 355 -6.94 25.17 29.87
CA ALA A 355 -5.74 25.98 30.08
C ALA A 355 -4.71 25.80 28.96
N ALA A 356 -4.60 24.60 28.37
CA ALA A 356 -3.69 24.32 27.28
C ALA A 356 -4.13 25.02 25.98
N LEU A 357 -5.43 25.04 25.67
CA LEU A 357 -5.96 25.81 24.54
C LEU A 357 -5.72 27.32 24.73
N VAL A 358 -6.01 27.85 25.92
CA VAL A 358 -5.80 29.28 26.22
C VAL A 358 -4.32 29.66 26.03
N GLN A 359 -3.39 28.89 26.61
CA GLN A 359 -1.96 29.14 26.44
C GLN A 359 -1.51 29.05 24.97
N ALA A 360 -2.05 28.11 24.20
CA ALA A 360 -1.73 27.98 22.78
C ALA A 360 -2.24 29.18 21.96
N VAL A 361 -3.43 29.68 22.28
CA VAL A 361 -3.98 30.91 21.69
C VAL A 361 -3.11 32.11 22.02
N GLU A 362 -2.76 32.29 23.30
CA GLU A 362 -1.89 33.38 23.74
C GLU A 362 -0.53 33.34 23.04
N ARG A 363 0.06 32.15 22.89
CA ARG A 363 1.33 31.99 22.16
C ARG A 363 1.23 32.50 20.73
N LEU A 364 0.12 32.26 20.02
CA LEU A 364 -0.06 32.76 18.66
C LEU A 364 -0.33 34.27 18.61
N ILE A 365 -1.05 34.82 19.59
CA ILE A 365 -1.32 36.26 19.68
C ILE A 365 -0.03 37.05 19.89
N LEU A 366 0.88 36.53 20.75
CA LEU A 366 2.16 37.16 21.05
C LEU A 366 3.13 37.20 19.87
N LEU A 367 2.91 36.38 18.83
CA LEU A 367 3.69 36.46 17.60
C LEU A 367 3.34 37.73 16.82
N ARG A 368 4.32 38.28 16.10
CA ARG A 368 4.05 39.33 15.12
C ARG A 368 3.31 38.74 13.91
N ALA A 369 2.59 39.57 13.18
CA ALA A 369 1.80 39.13 12.03
C ALA A 369 2.65 38.44 10.95
N ASP A 370 3.88 38.91 10.70
CA ASP A 370 4.85 38.30 9.79
C ASP A 370 5.32 36.91 10.25
N GLN A 371 5.48 36.70 11.56
CA GLN A 371 5.82 35.40 12.13
C GLN A 371 4.66 34.39 11.98
N ARG A 372 3.42 34.83 12.22
CA ARG A 372 2.23 34.00 11.96
C ARG A 372 2.09 33.66 10.47
N GLN A 373 2.34 34.63 9.59
CA GLN A 373 2.32 34.40 8.15
C GLN A 373 3.39 33.40 7.72
N THR A 374 4.60 33.52 8.25
CA THR A 374 5.71 32.57 7.99
C THR A 374 5.33 31.15 8.45
N MET A 375 4.71 31.02 9.62
CA MET A 375 4.21 29.73 10.13
C MET A 375 3.15 29.13 9.19
N GLY A 376 2.19 29.93 8.75
CA GLY A 376 1.19 29.51 7.77
C GLY A 376 1.80 29.07 6.43
N GLN A 377 2.75 29.86 5.89
CA GLN A 377 3.49 29.52 4.67
C GLN A 377 4.27 28.21 4.79
N SER A 378 4.90 27.94 5.94
CA SER A 378 5.58 26.66 6.21
C SER A 378 4.62 25.48 6.09
N GLY A 379 3.41 25.61 6.65
CA GLY A 379 2.35 24.60 6.50
C GLY A 379 1.90 24.39 5.07
N GLN A 380 1.78 25.46 4.29
CA GLN A 380 1.41 25.38 2.88
C GLN A 380 2.50 24.71 2.03
N THR A 381 3.77 25.05 2.26
CA THR A 381 4.91 24.41 1.61
C THR A 381 4.92 22.92 1.91
N TYR A 382 4.80 22.55 3.19
CA TYR A 382 4.73 21.14 3.61
C TYR A 382 3.60 20.38 2.92
N TYR A 383 2.41 20.99 2.78
CA TYR A 383 1.30 20.37 2.05
C TYR A 383 1.69 20.05 0.59
N TRP A 384 2.26 21.01 -0.14
CA TRP A 384 2.58 20.81 -1.55
C TRP A 384 3.71 19.81 -1.76
N GLU A 385 4.70 19.81 -0.87
CA GLU A 385 5.87 18.94 -0.94
C GLU A 385 5.56 17.50 -0.54
N GLU A 386 4.72 17.28 0.47
CA GLU A 386 4.52 15.97 1.10
C GLU A 386 3.10 15.39 0.94
N LEU A 387 2.06 16.24 0.88
CA LEU A 387 0.66 15.81 1.03
C LEU A 387 -0.21 16.02 -0.20
N SER A 388 0.31 16.64 -1.27
CA SER A 388 -0.48 16.98 -2.46
C SER A 388 -0.96 15.75 -3.22
N LEU A 389 -2.04 15.92 -4.00
CA LEU A 389 -2.60 14.88 -4.86
C LEU A 389 -1.54 14.26 -5.78
N THR A 390 -0.68 15.11 -6.36
CA THR A 390 0.38 14.67 -7.27
C THR A 390 1.40 13.79 -6.55
N ARG A 391 1.83 14.18 -5.34
CA ARG A 391 2.79 13.42 -4.51
C ARG A 391 2.19 12.09 -4.05
N GLY A 392 0.98 12.12 -3.51
CA GLY A 392 0.27 10.92 -3.08
C GLY A 392 0.05 9.95 -4.24
N THR A 393 -0.40 10.44 -5.40
CA THR A 393 -0.64 9.59 -6.58
C THR A 393 0.66 9.00 -7.13
N ALA A 394 1.75 9.77 -7.17
CA ALA A 394 3.05 9.24 -7.57
C ALA A 394 3.52 8.09 -6.66
N ALA A 395 3.32 8.21 -5.34
CA ALA A 395 3.62 7.13 -4.39
C ALA A 395 2.76 5.88 -4.65
N PHE A 396 1.46 6.04 -4.92
CA PHE A 396 0.59 4.93 -5.33
C PHE A 396 1.08 4.27 -6.64
N VAL A 397 1.44 5.06 -7.64
CA VAL A 397 1.93 4.54 -8.94
C VAL A 397 3.22 3.74 -8.78
N GLN A 398 4.14 4.15 -7.91
CA GLN A 398 5.33 3.37 -7.59
C GLN A 398 4.96 2.00 -6.98
N ILE A 399 4.02 1.97 -6.03
CA ILE A 399 3.52 0.73 -5.43
C ILE A 399 2.83 -0.15 -6.49
N PHE A 400 1.93 0.43 -7.29
CA PHE A 400 1.22 -0.28 -8.36
C PHE A 400 2.19 -0.91 -9.36
N SER A 401 3.20 -0.15 -9.80
CA SER A 401 4.22 -0.62 -10.73
C SER A 401 5.04 -1.76 -10.15
N ARG A 402 5.46 -1.65 -8.88
CA ARG A 402 6.15 -2.73 -8.17
C ARG A 402 5.26 -3.98 -8.08
N VAL A 403 4.02 -3.82 -7.63
CA VAL A 403 3.06 -4.92 -7.43
C VAL A 403 2.73 -5.64 -8.74
N ALA A 404 2.43 -4.89 -9.81
CA ALA A 404 2.13 -5.43 -11.14
C ALA A 404 3.31 -6.18 -11.75
N ARG A 405 4.54 -5.66 -11.57
CA ARG A 405 5.77 -6.34 -12.01
C ARG A 405 6.01 -7.66 -11.26
N LEU A 406 5.74 -7.68 -9.96
CA LEU A 406 5.89 -8.89 -9.14
C LEU A 406 4.82 -9.95 -9.43
N HIS A 407 3.68 -9.59 -10.02
CA HIS A 407 2.56 -10.50 -10.26
C HIS A 407 2.05 -10.40 -11.70
N ARG A 408 2.82 -10.94 -12.64
CA ARG A 408 2.51 -10.85 -14.08
C ARG A 408 1.40 -11.82 -14.50
N SER A 409 0.73 -11.45 -15.59
CA SER A 409 -0.23 -12.33 -16.26
C SER A 409 0.43 -13.66 -16.61
N GLY A 410 -0.20 -14.76 -16.19
CA GLY A 410 0.29 -16.10 -16.46
C GLY A 410 1.19 -16.70 -15.38
N ASP A 411 1.54 -16.01 -14.30
CA ASP A 411 2.34 -16.60 -13.21
C ASP A 411 1.62 -17.83 -12.59
N SER A 412 0.29 -17.80 -12.45
CA SER A 412 -0.50 -18.96 -12.01
C SER A 412 -0.52 -20.10 -13.03
N VAL A 413 -0.62 -19.77 -14.34
CA VAL A 413 -0.60 -20.75 -15.43
C VAL A 413 0.78 -21.40 -15.52
N LYS A 414 1.85 -20.60 -15.46
CA LYS A 414 3.24 -21.03 -15.32
C LYS A 414 3.38 -21.96 -14.12
N ARG A 415 2.81 -21.63 -12.96
CA ARG A 415 2.91 -22.50 -11.79
C ARG A 415 2.18 -23.84 -11.97
N ALA A 416 0.98 -23.83 -12.55
CA ALA A 416 0.26 -25.05 -12.86
C ALA A 416 1.06 -25.92 -13.85
N PHE A 417 1.61 -25.29 -14.90
CA PHE A 417 2.48 -25.95 -15.86
C PHE A 417 3.75 -26.53 -15.21
N ASP A 418 4.46 -25.75 -14.38
CA ASP A 418 5.65 -26.21 -13.66
C ASP A 418 5.36 -27.47 -12.83
N LEU A 419 4.21 -27.51 -12.15
CA LEU A 419 3.80 -28.66 -11.35
C LEU A 419 3.52 -29.89 -12.22
N VAL A 420 2.72 -29.74 -13.27
CA VAL A 420 2.35 -30.82 -14.17
C VAL A 420 3.58 -31.36 -14.91
N ALA A 421 4.41 -30.47 -15.47
CA ALA A 421 5.60 -30.84 -16.21
C ALA A 421 6.68 -31.45 -15.30
N ALA A 422 6.89 -30.94 -14.08
CA ALA A 422 7.83 -31.54 -13.13
C ALA A 422 7.35 -32.93 -12.65
N ALA A 423 6.06 -33.10 -12.37
CA ALA A 423 5.48 -34.38 -12.00
C ALA A 423 5.62 -35.40 -13.14
N ALA A 424 5.27 -35.02 -14.38
CA ALA A 424 5.44 -35.85 -15.55
C ALA A 424 6.91 -36.23 -15.78
N ALA A 425 7.84 -35.27 -15.66
CA ALA A 425 9.27 -35.52 -15.79
C ALA A 425 9.79 -36.48 -14.71
N LEU A 426 9.34 -36.37 -13.46
CA LEU A 426 9.73 -37.29 -12.38
C LEU A 426 9.23 -38.72 -12.62
N VAL A 427 8.02 -38.88 -13.16
CA VAL A 427 7.49 -40.20 -13.54
C VAL A 427 8.30 -40.80 -14.68
N LEU A 428 8.52 -40.02 -15.76
CA LEU A 428 9.24 -40.49 -16.95
C LEU A 428 10.72 -40.76 -16.68
N LEU A 429 11.37 -39.91 -15.89
CA LEU A 429 12.80 -40.00 -15.58
C LEU A 429 13.09 -40.77 -14.29
N GLY A 430 12.07 -41.28 -13.59
CA GLY A 430 12.24 -41.96 -12.30
C GLY A 430 13.17 -43.17 -12.38
N VAL A 431 12.98 -44.03 -13.39
CA VAL A 431 13.84 -45.20 -13.63
C VAL A 431 15.27 -44.78 -14.00
N PRO A 432 15.51 -43.88 -14.99
CA PRO A 432 16.82 -43.30 -15.24
C PRO A 432 17.50 -42.67 -14.00
N MET A 433 16.76 -41.92 -13.19
CA MET A 433 17.27 -41.29 -11.97
C MET A 433 17.66 -42.32 -10.91
N ALA A 434 16.89 -43.40 -10.77
CA ALA A 434 17.24 -44.51 -9.88
C ALA A 434 18.52 -45.22 -10.34
N MET A 435 18.67 -45.45 -11.65
CA MET A 435 19.92 -46.00 -12.20
C MET A 435 21.10 -45.07 -11.97
N LEU A 436 20.95 -43.76 -12.23
CA LEU A 436 21.99 -42.76 -11.93
C LEU A 436 22.34 -42.73 -10.44
N ALA A 437 21.35 -42.87 -9.56
CA ALA A 437 21.58 -42.95 -8.12
C ALA A 437 22.45 -44.15 -7.73
N LEU A 438 22.22 -45.32 -8.34
CA LEU A 438 23.05 -46.52 -8.15
C LEU A 438 24.47 -46.32 -8.68
N VAL A 439 24.62 -45.71 -9.86
CA VAL A 439 25.94 -45.38 -10.43
C VAL A 439 26.69 -44.41 -9.52
N VAL A 440 26.07 -43.31 -9.10
CA VAL A 440 26.67 -42.36 -8.16
C VAL A 440 27.06 -43.04 -6.86
N ARG A 441 26.20 -43.91 -6.30
CA ARG A 441 26.51 -44.70 -5.10
C ARG A 441 27.74 -45.59 -5.31
N ARG A 442 27.85 -46.25 -6.46
CA ARG A 442 28.93 -47.19 -6.77
C ARG A 442 30.30 -46.52 -6.94
N TYR A 443 30.33 -45.31 -7.50
CA TYR A 443 31.57 -44.61 -7.85
C TYR A 443 31.97 -43.50 -6.88
N LEU A 444 31.01 -42.84 -6.22
CA LEU A 444 31.25 -41.75 -5.28
C LEU A 444 30.90 -42.13 -3.84
N GLY A 445 30.01 -43.10 -3.63
CA GLY A 445 29.58 -43.56 -2.31
C GLY A 445 28.29 -42.89 -1.83
N LEU A 446 27.99 -43.04 -0.53
CA LEU A 446 26.95 -42.27 0.14
C LEU A 446 27.52 -40.95 0.70
N PRO A 447 26.70 -39.89 0.81
CA PRO A 447 25.32 -39.76 0.29
C PRO A 447 25.28 -39.66 -1.25
N VAL A 448 24.20 -40.15 -1.87
CA VAL A 448 24.02 -40.04 -3.34
C VAL A 448 23.61 -38.63 -3.76
N LEU A 449 22.77 -37.99 -2.95
CA LEU A 449 22.32 -36.62 -3.18
C LEU A 449 23.25 -35.64 -2.46
N PHE A 450 23.59 -34.58 -3.16
CA PHE A 450 24.18 -33.38 -2.61
C PHE A 450 23.08 -32.38 -2.30
N SER A 451 23.05 -31.88 -1.07
CA SER A 451 22.10 -30.86 -0.61
C SER A 451 22.85 -29.59 -0.21
N GLN A 452 22.31 -28.42 -0.56
CA GLN A 452 22.90 -27.14 -0.20
C GLN A 452 21.83 -26.07 -0.04
N ILE A 453 21.99 -25.22 0.98
CA ILE A 453 21.11 -24.07 1.20
C ILE A 453 21.42 -23.00 0.15
N ARG A 454 20.36 -22.51 -0.50
CA ARG A 454 20.40 -21.53 -1.58
C ARG A 454 19.34 -20.44 -1.36
N PRO A 455 19.53 -19.21 -1.88
CA PRO A 455 18.53 -18.17 -1.80
C PRO A 455 17.40 -18.45 -2.80
N GLY A 456 16.18 -18.46 -2.30
CA GLY A 456 14.94 -18.58 -3.03
C GLY A 456 14.32 -17.22 -3.39
N GLN A 457 13.01 -17.22 -3.63
CA GLN A 457 12.27 -15.98 -3.85
C GLN A 457 12.37 -15.08 -2.60
N ASN A 458 12.59 -13.78 -2.82
CA ASN A 458 12.87 -12.77 -1.81
C ASN A 458 14.08 -13.10 -0.91
N GLY A 459 15.01 -13.94 -1.40
CA GLY A 459 16.20 -14.36 -0.65
C GLY A 459 15.93 -15.43 0.42
N GLN A 460 14.71 -15.95 0.53
CA GLN A 460 14.35 -16.95 1.53
C GLN A 460 15.15 -18.25 1.32
N PRO A 461 15.81 -18.81 2.36
CA PRO A 461 16.63 -19.99 2.20
C PRO A 461 15.80 -21.23 1.85
N PHE A 462 16.28 -22.05 0.92
CA PHE A 462 15.74 -23.38 0.64
C PHE A 462 16.86 -24.39 0.37
N THR A 463 16.56 -25.67 0.53
CA THR A 463 17.52 -26.76 0.32
C THR A 463 17.44 -27.26 -1.11
N MET A 464 18.44 -26.95 -1.94
CA MET A 464 18.52 -27.44 -3.31
C MET A 464 19.09 -28.86 -3.36
N TYR A 465 18.45 -29.76 -4.13
CA TYR A 465 18.91 -31.14 -4.32
C TYR A 465 19.59 -31.34 -5.67
N LYS A 466 20.72 -32.07 -5.66
CA LYS A 466 21.45 -32.51 -6.85
C LYS A 466 22.00 -33.92 -6.65
N PHE A 467 22.38 -34.60 -7.73
CA PHE A 467 23.28 -35.73 -7.60
C PHE A 467 24.68 -35.25 -7.24
N ARG A 468 25.35 -35.98 -6.37
CA ARG A 468 26.74 -35.75 -6.03
C ARG A 468 27.61 -35.98 -7.25
N THR A 469 28.49 -35.04 -7.54
CA THR A 469 29.39 -35.06 -8.72
C THR A 469 30.87 -34.96 -8.36
N MET A 470 31.20 -34.78 -7.08
CA MET A 470 32.57 -34.60 -6.59
C MET A 470 32.84 -35.51 -5.40
N THR A 471 34.11 -35.86 -5.21
CA THR A 471 34.58 -36.56 -4.01
C THR A 471 34.68 -35.59 -2.82
N ASP A 472 34.84 -36.12 -1.61
CA ASP A 472 35.04 -35.33 -0.38
C ASP A 472 36.50 -35.31 0.05
N ASP A 473 37.42 -35.50 -0.91
CA ASP A 473 38.84 -35.57 -0.65
C ASP A 473 39.37 -34.24 -0.09
N ARG A 474 40.17 -34.36 0.96
CA ARG A 474 40.73 -33.24 1.73
C ARG A 474 42.24 -33.30 1.73
N GLN A 475 42.86 -32.13 1.88
CA GLN A 475 44.27 -32.02 2.25
C GLN A 475 44.49 -32.53 3.68
N PRO A 476 45.75 -32.79 4.08
CA PRO A 476 46.08 -33.23 5.45
C PRO A 476 45.63 -32.27 6.54
N ASP A 477 45.49 -30.97 6.24
CA ASP A 477 44.98 -29.93 7.15
C ASP A 477 43.45 -29.93 7.30
N GLY A 478 42.77 -30.85 6.61
CA GLY A 478 41.31 -30.97 6.62
C GLY A 478 40.58 -30.06 5.62
N THR A 479 41.28 -29.21 4.85
CA THR A 479 40.65 -28.37 3.80
C THR A 479 40.26 -29.21 2.59
N LEU A 480 39.15 -28.87 1.91
CA LEU A 480 38.75 -29.59 0.71
C LEU A 480 39.75 -29.34 -0.43
N LEU A 481 40.08 -30.40 -1.18
CA LEU A 481 40.92 -30.25 -2.37
C LEU A 481 40.25 -29.33 -3.41
N PRO A 482 41.04 -28.70 -4.31
CA PRO A 482 40.50 -27.90 -5.40
C PRO A 482 39.51 -28.69 -6.28
N ASP A 483 38.54 -27.97 -6.86
CA ASP A 483 37.48 -28.56 -7.67
C ASP A 483 38.00 -29.45 -8.81
N SER A 484 39.12 -29.06 -9.43
CA SER A 484 39.77 -29.80 -10.52
C SER A 484 40.28 -31.18 -10.10
N ARG A 485 40.61 -31.38 -8.82
CA ARG A 485 41.09 -32.65 -8.26
C ARG A 485 39.95 -33.54 -7.77
N ARG A 486 38.85 -32.95 -7.32
CA ARG A 486 37.67 -33.67 -6.79
C ARG A 486 36.68 -34.10 -7.87
N LEU A 487 36.82 -33.58 -9.09
CA LEU A 487 35.87 -33.83 -10.18
C LEU A 487 36.23 -35.08 -11.00
N THR A 488 35.51 -36.17 -10.74
CA THR A 488 35.71 -37.45 -11.43
C THR A 488 35.21 -37.42 -12.89
N PRO A 489 35.60 -38.39 -13.75
CA PRO A 489 35.05 -38.51 -15.10
C PRO A 489 33.52 -38.63 -15.11
N LEU A 490 32.95 -39.40 -14.16
CA LEU A 490 31.50 -39.49 -13.95
C LEU A 490 30.92 -38.11 -13.58
N GLY A 491 31.56 -37.39 -12.65
CA GLY A 491 31.16 -36.04 -12.26
C GLY A 491 31.14 -35.05 -13.43
N ARG A 492 32.17 -35.07 -14.29
CA ARG A 492 32.23 -34.29 -15.53
C ARG A 492 31.09 -34.64 -16.49
N PHE A 493 30.79 -35.92 -16.66
CA PHE A 493 29.69 -36.37 -17.51
C PHE A 493 28.33 -35.88 -16.97
N LEU A 494 28.07 -36.06 -15.68
CA LEU A 494 26.82 -35.62 -15.06
C LEU A 494 26.60 -34.10 -15.18
N ARG A 495 27.64 -33.29 -14.95
CA ARG A 495 27.55 -31.82 -15.08
C ARG A 495 27.38 -31.36 -16.52
N SER A 496 28.12 -31.95 -17.46
CA SER A 496 28.06 -31.57 -18.89
C SER A 496 26.73 -31.93 -19.55
N SER A 497 26.09 -33.01 -19.08
CA SER A 497 24.74 -33.43 -19.49
C SER A 497 23.62 -32.81 -18.65
N SER A 498 23.94 -32.06 -17.60
CA SER A 498 22.99 -31.50 -16.62
C SER A 498 22.13 -32.55 -15.90
N LEU A 499 22.52 -33.83 -15.96
CA LEU A 499 21.84 -34.91 -15.25
C LEU A 499 21.96 -34.77 -13.73
N ASP A 500 22.99 -34.08 -13.24
CA ASP A 500 23.17 -33.82 -11.82
C ASP A 500 22.06 -32.97 -11.19
N GLU A 501 21.29 -32.24 -12.00
CA GLU A 501 20.26 -31.32 -11.51
C GLU A 501 18.85 -31.89 -11.52
N LEU A 502 18.66 -33.10 -12.06
CA LEU A 502 17.35 -33.76 -12.08
C LEU A 502 16.67 -33.86 -10.70
N PRO A 503 17.38 -34.11 -9.57
CA PRO A 503 16.77 -34.06 -8.25
C PRO A 503 16.13 -32.70 -7.88
N GLY A 504 16.52 -31.61 -8.54
CA GLY A 504 15.89 -30.31 -8.35
C GLY A 504 14.42 -30.27 -8.81
N LEU A 505 13.93 -31.24 -9.58
CA LEU A 505 12.50 -31.36 -9.89
C LEU A 505 11.64 -31.54 -8.62
N PHE A 506 12.18 -32.15 -7.56
CA PHE A 506 11.51 -32.22 -6.26
C PHE A 506 11.32 -30.81 -5.64
N ASN A 507 12.29 -29.91 -5.80
CA ASN A 507 12.16 -28.52 -5.33
C ASN A 507 11.09 -27.75 -6.12
N VAL A 508 10.89 -28.07 -7.40
CA VAL A 508 9.81 -27.50 -8.22
C VAL A 508 8.44 -27.95 -7.69
N LEU A 509 8.28 -29.23 -7.37
CA LEU A 509 7.03 -29.72 -6.76
C LEU A 509 6.75 -29.08 -5.40
N LYS A 510 7.77 -28.95 -4.53
CA LYS A 510 7.68 -28.26 -3.23
C LYS A 510 7.34 -26.77 -3.34
N GLY A 511 7.55 -26.16 -4.51
CA GLY A 511 7.29 -24.74 -4.74
C GLY A 511 8.42 -23.81 -4.34
N GLU A 512 9.58 -24.37 -4.02
CA GLU A 512 10.82 -23.65 -3.73
C GLU A 512 11.49 -23.15 -5.02
N MET A 513 11.30 -23.89 -6.13
CA MET A 513 11.83 -23.58 -7.46
C MET A 513 10.73 -23.56 -8.54
N SER A 514 11.09 -23.04 -9.71
CA SER A 514 10.36 -23.13 -10.98
C SER A 514 11.19 -23.90 -12.00
N LEU A 515 10.58 -24.37 -13.09
CA LEU A 515 11.35 -24.93 -14.21
C LEU A 515 12.23 -23.84 -14.85
N VAL A 516 11.68 -22.64 -15.00
CA VAL A 516 12.36 -21.48 -15.60
C VAL A 516 12.43 -20.31 -14.62
N GLY A 517 13.64 -19.80 -14.39
CA GLY A 517 13.93 -18.68 -13.50
C GLY A 517 15.43 -18.43 -13.38
N PRO A 518 15.85 -17.33 -12.72
CA PRO A 518 17.26 -17.11 -12.41
C PRO A 518 17.81 -18.28 -11.60
N ARG A 519 19.00 -18.77 -11.98
CA ARG A 519 19.59 -19.92 -11.31
C ARG A 519 19.94 -19.58 -9.84
N PRO A 520 19.69 -20.46 -8.86
CA PRO A 520 20.02 -20.16 -7.47
C PRO A 520 21.54 -20.10 -7.25
N LEU A 521 22.04 -19.02 -6.63
CA LEU A 521 23.45 -18.79 -6.32
C LEU A 521 23.78 -19.06 -4.85
N LEU A 522 24.98 -18.74 -4.35
CA LEU A 522 25.34 -19.05 -2.95
C LEU A 522 24.72 -18.03 -2.00
N MET A 523 24.33 -18.47 -0.79
CA MET A 523 23.84 -17.57 0.27
C MET A 523 24.86 -16.48 0.61
N ALA A 524 26.15 -16.79 0.54
CA ALA A 524 27.25 -15.85 0.77
C ALA A 524 27.25 -14.64 -0.17
N TYR A 525 26.53 -14.69 -1.29
CA TYR A 525 26.45 -13.58 -2.25
C TYR A 525 25.33 -12.60 -1.94
N LEU A 526 24.32 -12.97 -1.14
CA LEU A 526 23.22 -12.09 -0.76
C LEU A 526 23.67 -10.70 -0.27
N PRO A 527 24.64 -10.58 0.66
CA PRO A 527 25.09 -9.27 1.14
C PRO A 527 25.95 -8.50 0.12
N ARG A 528 26.36 -9.13 -0.99
CA ARG A 528 27.25 -8.54 -2.00
C ARG A 528 26.51 -7.93 -3.18
N TYR A 529 25.19 -8.13 -3.28
CA TYR A 529 24.40 -7.63 -4.41
C TYR A 529 24.12 -6.13 -4.30
N SER A 530 24.18 -5.45 -5.44
CA SER A 530 23.53 -4.15 -5.60
C SER A 530 22.00 -4.29 -5.55
N ALA A 531 21.29 -3.18 -5.34
CA ALA A 531 19.83 -3.16 -5.38
C ALA A 531 19.29 -3.70 -6.72
N PHE A 532 19.98 -3.45 -7.83
CA PHE A 532 19.63 -3.97 -9.14
C PHE A 532 19.86 -5.49 -9.23
N GLN A 533 21.03 -5.99 -8.82
CA GLN A 533 21.34 -7.42 -8.88
C GLN A 533 20.45 -8.26 -7.96
N ALA A 534 20.07 -7.72 -6.80
CA ALA A 534 19.18 -8.36 -5.83
C ALA A 534 17.80 -8.67 -6.44
N ARG A 535 17.38 -7.94 -7.49
CA ARG A 535 16.10 -8.15 -8.18
C ARG A 535 15.95 -9.55 -8.78
N ARG A 536 17.05 -10.29 -9.01
CA ARG A 536 16.99 -11.71 -9.43
C ARG A 536 16.13 -12.58 -8.49
N HIS A 537 15.98 -12.17 -7.22
CA HIS A 537 15.21 -12.90 -6.21
C HIS A 537 13.73 -12.47 -6.18
N GLU A 538 13.28 -11.51 -7.01
CA GLU A 538 11.86 -11.14 -7.12
C GLU A 538 10.97 -12.31 -7.58
N VAL A 539 11.58 -13.32 -8.24
CA VAL A 539 10.93 -14.53 -8.73
C VAL A 539 11.57 -15.79 -8.15
N ARG A 540 10.88 -16.92 -8.25
CA ARG A 540 11.43 -18.21 -7.85
C ARG A 540 12.65 -18.57 -8.70
N PRO A 541 13.68 -19.17 -8.10
CA PRO A 541 14.82 -19.67 -8.84
C PRO A 541 14.42 -20.79 -9.80
N GLY A 542 15.13 -20.87 -10.93
CA GLY A 542 14.89 -21.86 -11.99
C GLY A 542 15.85 -23.04 -11.96
N LEU A 543 15.41 -24.19 -12.48
CA LEU A 543 16.32 -25.24 -12.96
C LEU A 543 17.11 -24.74 -14.18
N THR A 544 16.40 -24.09 -15.10
CA THR A 544 16.96 -23.38 -16.24
C THR A 544 16.55 -21.91 -16.25
N GLY A 545 17.16 -21.08 -17.10
CA GLY A 545 16.97 -19.64 -17.08
C GLY A 545 17.61 -18.93 -18.27
N TRP A 546 17.28 -17.66 -18.43
CA TRP A 546 17.69 -16.85 -19.59
C TRP A 546 19.23 -16.68 -19.69
N ALA A 547 19.93 -16.53 -18.57
CA ALA A 547 21.40 -16.52 -18.58
C ALA A 547 22.00 -17.87 -19.03
N GLN A 548 21.38 -18.99 -18.65
CA GLN A 548 21.83 -20.32 -19.07
C GLN A 548 21.65 -20.54 -20.57
N ILE A 549 20.62 -19.97 -21.20
CA ILE A 549 20.45 -20.11 -22.66
C ILE A 549 21.33 -19.13 -23.44
N ASN A 550 21.75 -17.98 -22.89
CA ASN A 550 22.57 -17.00 -23.63
C ASN A 550 24.08 -17.19 -23.50
N GLY A 551 24.59 -17.88 -22.48
CA GLY A 551 26.04 -18.13 -22.38
C GLY A 551 26.52 -19.10 -21.31
N ARG A 552 25.64 -19.63 -20.44
CA ARG A 552 26.00 -20.56 -19.34
C ARG A 552 27.18 -20.05 -18.50
N ASN A 553 28.32 -20.73 -18.58
CA ASN A 553 29.54 -20.45 -17.80
C ASN A 553 30.49 -19.48 -18.52
N ALA A 554 30.22 -19.11 -19.78
CA ALA A 554 31.04 -18.17 -20.54
C ALA A 554 30.72 -16.70 -20.24
N LEU A 555 29.63 -16.43 -19.51
CA LEU A 555 29.22 -15.08 -19.14
C LEU A 555 30.04 -14.55 -17.95
N SER A 556 30.35 -13.26 -17.99
CA SER A 556 30.78 -12.54 -16.80
C SER A 556 29.67 -12.47 -15.74
N TRP A 557 30.02 -12.10 -14.51
CA TRP A 557 29.04 -11.92 -13.43
C TRP A 557 27.99 -10.85 -13.77
N GLU A 558 28.42 -9.69 -14.31
CA GLU A 558 27.51 -8.60 -14.66
C GLU A 558 26.55 -8.96 -15.79
N GLU A 559 27.03 -9.62 -16.85
CA GLU A 559 26.16 -10.08 -17.93
C GLU A 559 25.10 -11.07 -17.42
N LYS A 560 25.51 -11.98 -16.53
CA LYS A 560 24.60 -12.93 -15.91
C LYS A 560 23.53 -12.25 -15.08
N PHE A 561 23.90 -11.25 -14.27
CA PHE A 561 22.93 -10.47 -13.51
C PHE A 561 22.00 -9.67 -14.41
N ASN A 562 22.52 -9.05 -15.47
CA ASN A 562 21.72 -8.34 -16.46
C ASN A 562 20.69 -9.27 -17.13
N PHE A 563 21.07 -10.48 -17.51
CA PHE A 563 20.13 -11.46 -18.07
C PHE A 563 19.11 -11.97 -17.05
N ASP A 564 19.53 -12.19 -15.80
CA ASP A 564 18.63 -12.62 -14.73
C ASP A 564 17.58 -11.53 -14.40
N VAL A 565 17.99 -10.26 -14.31
CA VAL A 565 17.07 -9.13 -14.10
C VAL A 565 16.22 -8.86 -15.34
N TRP A 566 16.78 -8.98 -16.54
CA TRP A 566 16.01 -8.88 -17.79
C TRP A 566 14.89 -9.91 -17.82
N TYR A 567 15.17 -11.16 -17.42
CA TYR A 567 14.13 -12.19 -17.33
C TYR A 567 13.05 -11.81 -16.32
N VAL A 568 13.41 -11.30 -15.14
CA VAL A 568 12.42 -10.80 -14.15
C VAL A 568 11.48 -9.77 -14.77
N ASP A 569 12.03 -8.86 -15.59
CA ASP A 569 11.30 -7.78 -16.26
C ASP A 569 10.54 -8.22 -17.53
N HIS A 570 10.86 -9.36 -18.13
CA HIS A 570 10.27 -9.80 -19.41
C HIS A 570 9.57 -11.16 -19.34
N ARG A 571 9.51 -11.77 -18.15
CA ARG A 571 8.88 -13.08 -17.96
C ARG A 571 7.46 -13.10 -18.49
N SER A 572 7.16 -14.19 -19.19
CA SER A 572 5.86 -14.55 -19.72
C SER A 572 5.83 -16.05 -19.95
N PHE A 573 4.64 -16.66 -19.95
CA PHE A 573 4.51 -18.09 -20.19
C PHE A 573 5.12 -18.53 -21.54
N LEU A 574 4.99 -17.71 -22.59
CA LEU A 574 5.58 -17.98 -23.91
C LEU A 574 7.11 -17.91 -23.88
N LEU A 575 7.68 -16.94 -23.13
CA LEU A 575 9.13 -16.85 -22.96
C LEU A 575 9.66 -18.09 -22.23
N ASP A 576 8.95 -18.59 -21.23
CA ASP A 576 9.36 -19.80 -20.50
C ASP A 576 9.37 -21.03 -21.40
N LEU A 577 8.33 -21.20 -22.22
CA LEU A 577 8.27 -22.30 -23.19
C LEU A 577 9.44 -22.21 -24.19
N LYS A 578 9.76 -21.00 -24.66
CA LYS A 578 10.94 -20.75 -25.50
C LYS A 578 12.23 -21.13 -24.78
N ILE A 579 12.40 -20.74 -23.52
CA ILE A 579 13.58 -21.08 -22.71
C ILE A 579 13.70 -22.60 -22.56
N LEU A 580 12.61 -23.30 -22.23
CA LEU A 580 12.62 -24.76 -22.09
C LEU A 580 13.03 -25.46 -23.38
N LEU A 581 12.49 -25.04 -24.53
CA LEU A 581 12.86 -25.58 -25.83
C LEU A 581 14.35 -25.36 -26.15
N LEU A 582 14.84 -24.13 -25.94
CA LEU A 582 16.25 -23.80 -26.13
C LEU A 582 17.15 -24.61 -25.18
N THR A 583 16.71 -24.84 -23.95
CA THR A 583 17.44 -25.65 -22.96
C THR A 583 17.55 -27.10 -23.41
N VAL A 584 16.48 -27.73 -23.90
CA VAL A 584 16.54 -29.10 -24.44
C VAL A 584 17.54 -29.16 -25.59
N MET A 585 17.47 -28.23 -26.54
CA MET A 585 18.41 -28.19 -27.67
C MET A 585 19.86 -28.04 -27.21
N LYS A 586 20.15 -27.15 -26.25
CA LYS A 586 21.51 -26.98 -25.72
C LYS A 586 22.02 -28.18 -24.94
N VAL A 587 21.16 -28.88 -24.20
CA VAL A 587 21.53 -30.11 -23.47
C VAL A 587 21.85 -31.24 -24.46
N VAL A 588 21.05 -31.40 -25.51
CA VAL A 588 21.30 -32.41 -26.56
C VAL A 588 22.59 -32.11 -27.33
N ARG A 589 22.85 -30.84 -27.67
CA ARG A 589 24.06 -30.42 -28.41
C ARG A 589 25.32 -30.25 -27.54
N ARG A 590 25.19 -30.28 -26.20
CA ARG A 590 26.28 -30.06 -25.23
C ARG A 590 27.06 -28.75 -25.44
N GLU A 591 26.40 -27.68 -25.86
CA GLU A 591 27.01 -26.37 -26.12
C GLU A 591 27.27 -25.57 -24.81
N GLY A 592 28.42 -24.89 -24.71
CA GLY A 592 28.72 -23.90 -23.65
C GLY A 592 29.00 -24.48 -22.25
N VAL A 593 29.56 -25.69 -22.16
CA VAL A 593 29.79 -26.42 -20.89
C VAL A 593 30.99 -25.89 -20.09
N SER A 594 32.00 -25.34 -20.76
CA SER A 594 33.28 -24.92 -20.15
C SER A 594 33.50 -23.42 -20.29
N ALA A 595 33.90 -22.73 -19.22
CA ALA A 595 34.50 -21.41 -19.35
C ALA A 595 35.92 -21.56 -19.90
N VAL A 596 36.35 -20.66 -20.77
CA VAL A 596 37.75 -20.58 -21.21
C VAL A 596 38.58 -20.30 -19.94
N ASN A 597 39.37 -21.29 -19.49
CA ASN A 597 40.31 -21.26 -18.35
C ASN A 597 39.82 -21.59 -16.93
N HIS A 598 38.52 -21.90 -16.67
CA HIS A 598 38.09 -22.37 -15.34
C HIS A 598 37.04 -23.50 -15.38
N ALA A 599 37.21 -24.50 -14.50
CA ALA A 599 36.26 -25.62 -14.35
C ALA A 599 34.92 -25.21 -13.68
N THR A 600 34.92 -24.08 -12.95
CA THR A 600 33.78 -23.45 -12.29
C THR A 600 33.91 -21.93 -12.37
N MET A 601 32.81 -21.17 -12.37
CA MET A 601 32.88 -19.71 -12.33
C MET A 601 33.61 -19.24 -11.05
N PRO A 602 34.42 -18.18 -11.11
CA PRO A 602 35.07 -17.62 -9.93
C PRO A 602 34.04 -17.10 -8.92
N GLU A 603 34.43 -17.06 -7.65
CA GLU A 603 33.59 -16.53 -6.59
C GLU A 603 33.18 -15.07 -6.88
N PHE A 604 31.90 -14.74 -6.69
CA PHE A 604 31.44 -13.37 -6.82
C PHE A 604 31.83 -12.53 -5.59
N LEU A 605 32.77 -11.61 -5.73
CA LEU A 605 33.26 -10.78 -4.61
C LEU A 605 32.51 -9.45 -4.43
N GLY A 606 31.43 -9.23 -5.19
CA GLY A 606 30.77 -7.93 -5.30
C GLY A 606 31.24 -7.19 -6.55
N THR A 607 30.47 -6.19 -6.98
CA THR A 607 30.89 -5.28 -8.04
C THR A 607 31.73 -4.17 -7.42
N GLU A 608 32.92 -3.90 -7.95
CA GLU A 608 33.63 -2.67 -7.58
C GLU A 608 32.72 -1.48 -7.87
N LYS A 609 32.51 -0.61 -6.88
CA LYS A 609 31.78 0.63 -7.11
C LYS A 609 32.52 1.37 -8.22
N ALA A 610 31.86 1.62 -9.35
CA ALA A 610 32.28 2.68 -10.24
C ALA A 610 32.47 3.92 -9.36
N GLN A 611 33.69 4.46 -9.33
CA GLN A 611 33.96 5.72 -8.64
C GLN A 611 32.96 6.78 -9.15
N PRO A 612 32.44 7.62 -8.25
CA PRO A 612 31.33 8.53 -8.54
C PRO A 612 31.57 9.45 -9.73
#